data_AF-A0A2D0KKT5-F1
#
_entry.id   AF-A0A2D0KKT5-F1
#
_cell.length_a   1.000
_cell.length_b   1.000
_cell.length_c   1.000
_cell.angle_alpha   90.00
_cell.angle_beta   90.00
_cell.angle_gamma   90.00
#
_symmetry.space_group_name_H-M   'P 1'
#
loop_
_entity.id
_entity.type
_entity.pdbx_description
1 polymer ?
#
loop_
_entity_poly.entity_id
_entity_poly.type
_entity_poly.pdbx_seq_one_letter_code
_entity_poly.pdbx_strand_id
1 'polypeptide(L)' 'MQILDKNIVLLTYKSYEVNKQGQSYNEALRSSTWQLSASGVWQLRFHQGTKMADSQ' A
#
# COMPACT_ATOMS: atom_id res chain seq x y z
N MET A 1 8.33 4.24 -3.71
CA MET A 1 7.43 5.38 -3.95
C MET A 1 7.81 6.01 -5.28
N GLN A 2 6.84 6.24 -6.15
CA GLN A 2 7.05 6.83 -7.47
C GLN A 2 6.12 8.03 -7.63
N ILE A 3 6.65 9.16 -8.07
CA ILE A 3 5.87 10.36 -8.42
C ILE A 3 5.41 10.15 -9.86
N LEU A 4 4.10 10.11 -10.09
CA LEU A 4 3.51 10.00 -11.43
C LEU A 4 3.20 11.37 -12.02
N ASP A 5 2.87 12.33 -11.15
CA ASP A 5 2.65 13.74 -11.46
C ASP A 5 2.85 14.56 -10.17
N LYS A 6 2.92 15.89 -10.25
CA LYS A 6 3.04 16.82 -9.11
C LYS A 6 2.08 16.49 -7.96
N ASN A 7 0.87 16.06 -8.28
CA ASN A 7 -0.20 15.78 -7.32
C ASN A 7 -0.61 14.30 -7.27
N ILE A 8 0.17 13.38 -7.88
CA ILE A 8 -0.17 11.96 -7.95
C ILE A 8 1.06 11.11 -7.61
N VAL A 9 0.90 10.23 -6.63
CA VAL A 9 1.97 9.35 -6.16
C VAL A 9 1.49 7.90 -6.14
N LEU A 10 2.36 7.00 -6.62
CA LEU A 10 2.23 5.56 -6.50
C LEU A 10 3.12 5.05 -5.36
N LEU A 11 2.52 4.32 -4.42
CA LEU A 11 3.23 3.57 -3.40
C LEU A 11 3.13 2.08 -3.71
N THR A 12 4.28 1.42 -3.69
CA THR A 12 4.41 -0.04 -3.74
C THR A 12 5.16 -0.48 -2.50
N TYR A 13 4.59 -1.40 -1.72
CA TYR A 13 5.15 -1.82 -0.43
C TYR A 13 4.68 -3.22 -0.06
N LYS A 14 5.44 -3.89 0.82
CA LYS A 14 5.01 -5.14 1.45
C LYS A 14 4.26 -4.80 2.73
N SER A 15 3.20 -5.53 3.03
CA SER A 15 2.48 -5.41 4.29
C SER A 15 2.27 -6.77 4.92
N TYR A 16 2.19 -6.79 6.24
CA TYR A 16 1.77 -7.93 7.04
C TYR A 16 1.13 -7.41 8.31
N GLU A 17 0.36 -8.26 8.97
CA GLU A 17 -0.13 -8.04 10.33
C GLU A 17 0.67 -8.92 11.29
N VAL A 18 0.75 -8.54 12.56
CA VAL A 18 1.48 -9.28 13.59
C VAL A 18 0.49 -9.71 14.67
N ASN A 19 0.43 -11.01 14.96
CA ASN A 19 -0.44 -11.54 16.01
C ASN A 19 0.17 -11.34 17.42
N LYS A 20 -0.55 -11.74 18.47
CA LYS A 20 -0.07 -11.61 19.86
C LYS A 20 1.20 -12.40 20.16
N GLN A 21 1.51 -13.41 19.35
CA GLN A 21 2.69 -14.26 19.46
C GLN A 21 3.88 -13.71 18.64
N GLY A 22 3.72 -12.56 17.98
CA GLY A 22 4.76 -11.94 17.15
C GLY A 22 4.90 -12.53 15.75
N GLN A 23 3.97 -13.40 15.32
CA GLN A 23 4.02 -14.05 14.01
C GLN A 23 3.33 -13.17 12.96
N SER A 24 3.92 -13.08 11.76
CA SER A 24 3.31 -12.40 10.63
C SER A 24 2.16 -13.21 10.03
N TYR A 25 1.12 -12.52 9.57
CA TYR A 25 0.04 -13.10 8.76
C TYR A 25 -0.51 -12.04 7.78
N ASN A 26 -1.39 -12.45 6.87
CA ASN A 26 -1.98 -11.57 5.84
C ASN A 26 -0.95 -10.82 4.97
N GLU A 27 0.13 -11.52 4.58
CA GLU A 27 1.19 -10.90 3.78
C GLU A 27 0.72 -10.56 2.36
N ALA A 28 1.01 -9.33 1.94
CA ALA A 28 0.62 -8.85 0.61
C ALA A 28 1.65 -7.91 -0.01
N LEU A 29 1.82 -8.03 -1.32
CA LEU A 29 2.42 -6.99 -2.17
C LEU A 29 1.33 -5.96 -2.46
N ARG A 30 1.50 -4.74 -1.98
CA ARG A 30 0.50 -3.69 -2.13
C ARG A 30 0.90 -2.64 -3.15
N SER A 31 -0.09 -2.14 -3.85
CA SER A 31 -0.03 -0.93 -4.66
C SER A 31 -1.14 0.03 -4.23
N SER A 32 -0.82 1.31 -4.07
CA SER A 32 -1.82 2.34 -3.78
C SER A 32 -1.50 3.63 -4.51
N THR A 33 -2.51 4.23 -5.12
CA THR A 33 -2.40 5.54 -5.78
C THR A 33 -3.06 6.61 -4.92
N TRP A 34 -2.29 7.64 -4.63
CA TRP A 34 -2.71 8.79 -3.85
C TRP A 34 -2.75 10.03 -4.74
N GLN A 35 -3.77 10.86 -4.54
CA GLN A 35 -3.93 12.13 -5.25
C GLN A 35 -4.14 13.27 -4.25
N LEU A 36 -3.41 14.36 -4.41
CA LEU A 36 -3.60 15.58 -3.64
C LEU A 36 -4.85 16.30 -4.16
N SER A 37 -5.83 16.51 -3.29
CA SER A 37 -7.05 17.26 -3.62
C SER A 37 -6.76 18.76 -3.81
N ALA A 38 -7.71 19.48 -4.40
CA ALA A 38 -7.65 20.95 -4.47
C ALA A 38 -7.63 21.61 -3.07
N SER A 39 -8.15 20.94 -2.05
CA SER A 39 -8.07 21.39 -0.65
C SER A 39 -6.73 21.07 0.02
N GLY A 40 -5.75 20.52 -0.71
CA GLY A 40 -4.42 20.22 -0.18
C GLY A 40 -4.36 18.96 0.67
N VAL A 41 -5.34 18.06 0.56
CA VAL A 41 -5.40 16.81 1.34
C VAL A 41 -5.16 15.62 0.43
N TRP A 42 -4.23 14.74 0.82
CA TRP A 42 -4.00 13.49 0.11
C TRP A 42 -5.19 12.55 0.29
N GLN A 43 -5.67 12.00 -0.82
CA GLN A 43 -6.77 11.03 -0.85
C GLN A 43 -6.34 9.77 -1.57
N LEU A 44 -6.67 8.62 -0.97
CA LEU A 44 -6.48 7.33 -1.59
C LEU A 44 -7.49 7.16 -2.73
N ARG A 45 -7.01 6.89 -3.94
CA ARG A 45 -7.85 6.69 -5.14
C ARG A 45 -7.94 5.24 -5.57
N PHE A 46 -6.88 4.49 -5.34
CA PHE A 46 -6.80 3.08 -5.68
C PHE A 46 -5.97 2.36 -4.63
N HIS A 47 -6.38 1.14 -4.28
CA HIS A 47 -5.68 0.27 -3.35
C HIS A 47 -5.88 -1.19 -3.74
N GLN A 48 -4.79 -1.89 -4.01
CA GLN A 48 -4.82 -3.31 -4.34
C GLN A 48 -3.72 -4.04 -3.58
N GLY A 49 -4.04 -5.24 -3.11
CA GLY A 49 -3.08 -6.15 -2.49
C GLY A 49 -3.09 -7.48 -3.22
N THR A 50 -1.92 -7.94 -3.64
CA THR A 50 -1.69 -9.29 -4.15
C THR A 50 -1.17 -10.13 -2.98
N LYS A 51 -1.87 -11.22 -2.65
CA LYS A 51 -1.42 -12.15 -1.61
C LYS A 51 0.00 -12.62 -1.95
N MET A 52 0.91 -12.58 -0.98
CA MET A 52 2.21 -13.20 -1.15
C MET A 52 2.07 -14.73 -1.16
N ALA A 53 2.90 -15.40 -1.95
CA ALA A 53 2.95 -16.86 -1.90
C ALA A 53 3.28 -17.29 -0.47
N ASP A 54 2.60 -18.33 0.02
CA ASP A 54 2.94 -18.91 1.32
C ASP A 54 4.39 -19.41 1.22
N SER A 55 5.25 -19.01 2.15
CA SER A 55 6.60 -19.55 2.28
C SER A 55 6.48 -21.06 2.58
N GLN A 56 6.99 -21.90 1.67
CA GLN A 56 7.16 -23.34 1.90
C GLN A 56 8.28 -23.62 2.89
#